data_AF-A0A4Y7PYN7-F1
#
_entry.id   AF-A0A4Y7PYN7-F1
#
_cell.length_a   1.000
_cell.length_b   1.000
_cell.length_c   1.000
_cell.angle_alpha   90.00
_cell.angle_beta   90.00
_cell.angle_gamma   90.00
#
_symmetry.space_group_name_H-M   'P 1'
#
loop_
_entity.id
_entity.type
_entity.pdbx_description
1 polymer ?
#
loop_
_entity_poly.entity_id
_entity_poly.type
_entity_poly.pdbx_seq_one_letter_code
_entity_poly.pdbx_strand_id
1 'polypeptide(L)'
;RPSAVSWWINRGRKDAVPPNVEVSKIKMQWWAWWNSIQPEWRRRGQDDLRSLSRAGVRGDWDGFWLPGVNGLLSVLICLVWWGREENASNTGSWISACQDVKCVVDAVHAEIRENPFVNLTISSKAN
;
A
#
# COMPACT_ATOMS: atom_id res chain seq x y z
N ARG A 1 5.66 2.46 7.60
CA ARG A 1 6.22 1.56 6.56
C ARG A 1 6.99 0.41 7.20
N PRO A 2 6.95 -0.81 6.65
CA PRO A 2 7.73 -1.94 7.14
C PRO A 2 9.23 -1.67 7.22
N SER A 3 9.89 -2.30 8.19
CA SER A 3 11.34 -2.18 8.41
C SER A 3 12.15 -2.68 7.20
N ALA A 4 11.70 -3.77 6.57
CA ALA A 4 12.23 -4.31 5.32
C ALA A 4 12.26 -3.27 4.18
N VAL A 5 11.17 -2.49 4.03
CA VAL A 5 11.08 -1.42 3.02
C VAL A 5 12.05 -0.28 3.35
N SER A 6 12.15 0.11 4.61
CA SER A 6 13.10 1.16 5.04
C SER A 6 14.55 0.77 4.77
N TRP A 7 14.90 -0.49 5.05
CA TRP A 7 16.23 -1.04 4.79
C TRP A 7 16.56 -1.02 3.30
N TRP A 8 15.63 -1.43 2.44
CA TRP A 8 15.81 -1.45 0.98
C TRP A 8 15.97 -0.06 0.38
N ILE A 9 15.16 0.91 0.81
CA ILE A 9 15.28 2.31 0.37
C ILE A 9 16.64 2.90 0.76
N ASN A 10 17.09 2.67 2.00
CA ASN A 10 18.36 3.21 2.50
C ASN A 10 19.59 2.61 1.80
N ARG A 11 19.44 1.50 1.08
CA ARG A 11 20.52 0.86 0.30
C ARG A 11 20.44 1.18 -1.20
N GLY A 12 19.69 2.22 -1.56
CA GLY A 12 19.54 2.62 -2.95
C GLY A 12 18.76 1.62 -3.79
N ARG A 13 17.94 0.76 -3.17
CA ARG A 13 17.03 -0.17 -3.85
C ARG A 13 17.71 -1.24 -4.72
N LYS A 14 19.00 -1.52 -4.48
CA LYS A 14 19.81 -2.43 -5.30
C LYS A 14 19.64 -3.91 -4.95
N ASP A 15 19.37 -4.20 -3.67
CA ASP A 15 19.22 -5.57 -3.19
C ASP A 15 17.82 -6.12 -3.49
N ALA A 16 17.73 -7.38 -3.91
CA ALA A 16 16.47 -8.00 -4.33
C ALA A 16 15.53 -8.36 -3.15
N VAL A 17 16.10 -8.79 -2.02
CA VAL A 17 15.36 -9.22 -0.81
C VAL A 17 16.15 -8.81 0.44
N PRO A 18 15.52 -8.15 1.42
CA PRO A 18 16.13 -7.90 2.72
C PRO A 18 16.45 -9.22 3.44
N PRO A 19 17.59 -9.34 4.15
CA PRO A 19 17.89 -10.56 4.91
C PRO A 19 16.93 -10.73 6.10
N ASN A 20 16.62 -11.99 6.45
CA ASN A 20 15.85 -12.38 7.64
C ASN A 20 14.43 -11.78 7.70
N VAL A 21 13.69 -11.90 6.60
CA VAL A 21 12.29 -11.49 6.55
C VAL A 21 11.43 -12.47 7.34
N GLU A 22 10.96 -12.05 8.51
CA GLU A 22 9.98 -12.80 9.29
C GLU A 22 8.56 -12.47 8.78
N VAL A 23 7.85 -13.48 8.26
CA VAL A 23 6.51 -13.32 7.66
C VAL A 23 5.50 -12.68 8.61
N SER A 24 5.47 -13.13 9.86
CA SER A 24 4.59 -12.59 10.92
C SER A 24 4.77 -11.08 11.09
N LYS A 25 6.02 -10.63 11.13
CA LYS A 25 6.42 -9.24 11.29
C LYS A 25 6.11 -8.42 10.06
N ILE A 26 6.41 -8.94 8.86
CA ILE A 26 6.05 -8.25 7.61
C ILE A 26 4.54 -8.09 7.49
N LYS A 27 3.77 -9.15 7.73
CA LYS A 27 2.31 -9.12 7.69
C LYS A 27 1.74 -8.02 8.58
N MET A 28 2.14 -7.99 9.85
CA MET A 28 1.67 -6.99 10.81
C MET A 28 2.08 -5.56 10.40
N GLN A 29 3.36 -5.37 10.08
CA GLN A 29 3.88 -4.06 9.70
C GLN A 29 3.27 -3.55 8.39
N TRP A 30 2.98 -4.45 7.45
CA TRP A 30 2.38 -4.14 6.17
C TRP A 30 0.95 -3.66 6.35
N TRP A 31 0.10 -4.38 7.09
CA TRP A 31 -1.29 -3.95 7.31
C TRP A 31 -1.39 -2.63 8.07
N ALA A 32 -0.60 -2.45 9.13
CA ALA A 32 -0.57 -1.20 9.88
C ALA A 32 -0.15 -0.03 8.99
N TRP A 33 0.86 -0.24 8.14
CA TRP A 33 1.31 0.77 7.20
C TRP A 33 0.31 1.04 6.08
N TRP A 34 -0.21 -0.01 5.45
CA TRP A 34 -1.18 0.10 4.36
C TRP A 34 -2.42 0.87 4.80
N ASN A 35 -2.93 0.60 6.00
CA ASN A 35 -4.01 1.35 6.61
C ASN A 35 -3.64 2.81 6.88
N SER A 36 -2.42 3.08 7.40
CA SER A 36 -1.99 4.46 7.69
C SER A 36 -1.93 5.37 6.46
N ILE A 37 -1.69 4.79 5.27
CA ILE A 37 -1.62 5.55 4.02
C ILE A 37 -2.94 5.60 3.26
N GLN A 38 -3.98 4.90 3.72
CA GLN A 38 -5.31 5.03 3.13
C GLN A 38 -5.89 6.42 3.42
N PRO A 39 -6.78 6.94 2.55
CA PRO A 39 -7.62 8.08 2.87
C PRO A 39 -8.42 7.85 4.16
N GLU A 40 -8.75 8.93 4.87
CA GLU A 40 -9.43 8.87 6.18
C GLU A 40 -10.71 8.03 6.15
N TRP A 41 -11.54 8.19 5.11
CA TRP A 41 -12.79 7.44 4.92
C TRP A 41 -12.59 5.91 4.78
N ARG A 42 -11.38 5.49 4.39
CA ARG A 42 -11.02 4.07 4.22
C ARG A 42 -10.22 3.50 5.38
N ARG A 43 -9.60 4.35 6.22
CA ARG A 43 -8.86 3.88 7.40
C ARG A 43 -9.79 3.08 8.32
N ARG A 44 -9.21 2.08 8.99
CA ARG A 44 -9.86 1.27 10.04
C ARG A 44 -9.04 1.32 11.33
N GLY A 45 -9.68 0.97 12.44
CA GLY A 45 -8.98 0.75 13.72
C GLY A 45 -7.96 -0.39 13.61
N GLN A 46 -6.97 -0.42 14.50
CA GLN A 46 -5.91 -1.45 14.48
C GLN A 46 -6.44 -2.88 14.65
N ASP A 47 -7.64 -3.03 15.23
CA ASP A 47 -8.27 -4.33 15.48
C ASP A 47 -8.96 -4.92 14.23
N ASP A 48 -9.22 -4.10 13.19
CA ASP A 48 -9.99 -4.51 11.99
C ASP A 48 -9.19 -4.38 10.68
N LEU A 49 -7.86 -4.40 10.77
CA LEU A 49 -6.98 -4.19 9.62
C LEU A 49 -7.10 -5.27 8.54
N ARG A 50 -7.68 -6.44 8.85
CA ARG A 50 -7.82 -7.57 7.91
C ARG A 50 -9.06 -7.48 7.03
N SER A 51 -9.97 -6.54 7.32
CA SER A 51 -11.28 -6.42 6.68
C SER A 51 -11.49 -5.04 6.06
N LEU A 52 -10.49 -4.55 5.32
CA LEU A 52 -10.72 -3.40 4.45
C LEU A 52 -11.84 -3.79 3.46
N SER A 53 -13.01 -3.17 3.63
CA SER A 53 -14.17 -3.45 2.80
C SER A 53 -13.85 -3.09 1.35
N ARG A 54 -14.01 -4.07 0.47
CA ARG A 54 -13.79 -3.92 -0.97
C ARG A 54 -15.06 -3.46 -1.72
N ALA A 55 -16.21 -3.39 -1.02
CA ALA A 55 -17.46 -2.96 -1.61
C ALA A 55 -17.56 -1.43 -1.61
N GLY A 56 -17.91 -0.84 -2.76
CA GLY A 56 -18.24 0.58 -2.85
C GLY A 56 -17.06 1.51 -2.60
N VAL A 57 -15.84 1.10 -2.99
CA VAL A 57 -14.64 1.93 -2.89
C VAL A 57 -14.74 3.09 -3.89
N ARG A 58 -15.44 4.13 -3.47
CA ARG A 58 -15.60 5.42 -4.14
C ARG A 58 -15.51 6.47 -3.06
N GLY A 59 -14.55 7.37 -3.20
CA GLY A 59 -14.27 8.42 -2.24
C GLY A 59 -13.14 9.29 -2.76
N ASP A 60 -12.90 10.38 -2.06
CA ASP A 60 -11.84 11.32 -2.39
C ASP A 60 -10.45 10.70 -2.14
N TRP A 61 -9.66 10.54 -3.20
CA TRP A 61 -8.30 10.03 -3.11
C TRP A 61 -7.24 11.12 -3.04
N ASP A 62 -7.60 12.41 -2.91
CA ASP A 62 -6.67 13.55 -2.87
C ASP A 62 -5.49 13.33 -1.89
N GLY A 63 -5.74 12.69 -0.74
CA GLY A 63 -4.71 12.34 0.25
C GLY A 63 -3.83 11.12 -0.09
N PHE A 64 -4.25 10.27 -1.02
CA PHE A 64 -3.50 9.10 -1.49
C PHE A 64 -2.48 9.43 -2.59
N TRP A 65 -2.59 10.59 -3.24
CA TRP A 65 -1.63 11.07 -4.26
C TRP A 65 -0.32 11.61 -3.68
N LEU A 66 -0.29 11.90 -2.38
CA LEU A 66 0.84 12.54 -1.70
C LEU A 66 1.99 11.62 -1.16
N PRO A 67 2.05 10.29 -1.34
CA PRO A 67 3.19 9.52 -0.88
C PRO A 67 4.30 9.61 -1.95
N GLY A 68 5.09 10.67 -1.89
CA GLY A 68 6.04 11.07 -2.94
C GLY A 68 6.84 9.93 -3.58
N VAL A 69 7.04 10.00 -4.90
CA VAL A 69 7.85 9.17 -5.85
C VAL A 69 7.80 7.63 -5.74
N ASN A 70 7.64 7.01 -4.56
CA ASN A 70 7.80 5.56 -4.38
C ASN A 70 6.73 4.93 -3.47
N GLY A 71 5.66 5.63 -3.10
CA GLY A 71 4.64 5.13 -2.16
C GLY A 71 4.10 3.74 -2.52
N LEU A 72 3.47 3.63 -3.69
CA LEU A 72 2.83 2.39 -4.13
C LEU A 72 3.84 1.30 -4.53
N LEU A 73 4.95 1.66 -5.18
CA LEU A 73 6.00 0.70 -5.53
C LEU A 73 6.55 0.02 -4.27
N SER A 74 6.72 0.77 -3.19
CA SER A 74 7.17 0.26 -1.90
C SER A 74 6.14 -0.69 -1.25
N VAL A 75 4.84 -0.50 -1.52
CA VAL A 75 3.77 -1.41 -1.09
C VAL A 75 3.87 -2.72 -1.85
N LEU A 76 4.00 -2.65 -3.17
CA LEU A 76 4.08 -3.82 -4.06
C LEU A 76 5.32 -4.67 -3.77
N ILE A 77 6.50 -4.05 -3.63
CA ILE A 77 7.73 -4.81 -3.36
C ILE A 77 7.66 -5.53 -2.00
N CYS A 78 7.02 -4.93 -1.00
CA CYS A 78 6.82 -5.57 0.29
C CYS A 78 5.86 -6.77 0.19
N LEU A 79 4.84 -6.71 -0.67
CA LEU A 79 3.97 -7.86 -0.97
C LEU A 79 4.73 -8.97 -1.70
N VAL A 80 5.68 -8.63 -2.58
CA VAL A 80 6.52 -9.63 -3.25
C VAL A 80 7.39 -10.37 -2.23
N TRP A 81 8.05 -9.65 -1.31
CA TRP A 81 8.83 -10.30 -0.25
C TRP A 81 7.95 -11.13 0.67
N TRP A 82 6.80 -10.61 1.08
CA TRP A 82 5.84 -11.36 1.88
C TRP A 82 5.42 -12.66 1.17
N GLY A 83 4.98 -12.58 -0.08
CA GLY A 83 4.50 -13.76 -0.83
C GLY A 83 5.59 -14.80 -1.11
N ARG A 84 6.86 -14.39 -1.22
CA ARG A 84 7.99 -15.32 -1.37
C ARG A 84 8.26 -16.13 -0.10
N GLU A 85 8.13 -15.49 1.06
CA GLU A 85 8.40 -16.10 2.36
C GLU A 85 7.17 -16.79 2.96
N GLU A 86 5.96 -16.47 2.47
CA GLU A 86 4.71 -17.09 2.91
C GLU A 86 4.63 -18.55 2.44
N ASN A 87 4.49 -19.47 3.38
CA ASN A 87 4.26 -20.88 3.06
C ASN A 87 2.82 -21.09 2.53
N ALA A 88 2.65 -22.02 1.59
CA ALA A 88 1.39 -22.28 0.90
C ALA A 88 0.17 -22.54 1.80
N SER A 89 0.38 -22.92 3.07
CA SER A 89 -0.66 -23.24 4.05
C SER A 89 -1.29 -22.03 4.77
N ASN A 90 -0.77 -20.80 4.63
CA ASN A 90 -1.29 -19.61 5.34
C ASN A 90 -1.36 -18.33 4.50
N THR A 91 -1.70 -18.46 3.21
CA THR A 91 -1.68 -17.34 2.25
C THR A 91 -2.87 -16.38 2.35
N GLY A 92 -3.89 -16.67 3.16
CA GLY A 92 -5.16 -15.92 3.17
C GLY A 92 -5.00 -14.42 3.45
N SER A 93 -4.07 -14.05 4.33
CA SER A 93 -3.83 -12.63 4.63
C SER A 93 -3.04 -11.92 3.53
N TRP A 94 -2.09 -12.61 2.90
CA TRP A 94 -1.34 -12.09 1.76
C TRP A 94 -2.27 -11.90 0.54
N ILE A 95 -3.12 -12.88 0.25
CA ILE A 95 -4.14 -12.78 -0.81
C ILE A 95 -5.08 -11.59 -0.56
N SER A 96 -5.55 -11.43 0.69
CA SER A 96 -6.40 -10.31 1.07
C SER A 96 -5.70 -8.96 0.85
N ALA A 97 -4.41 -8.88 1.17
CA ALA A 97 -3.60 -7.69 0.93
C ALA A 97 -3.43 -7.39 -0.57
N CYS A 98 -3.14 -8.39 -1.39
CA CYS A 98 -3.05 -8.26 -2.85
C CYS A 98 -4.38 -7.80 -3.48
N GLN A 99 -5.50 -8.38 -3.04
CA GLN A 99 -6.83 -8.00 -3.50
C GLN A 99 -7.18 -6.56 -3.11
N ASP A 100 -6.79 -6.14 -1.90
CA ASP A 100 -7.04 -4.79 -1.43
C ASP A 100 -6.24 -3.75 -2.23
N VAL A 101 -4.95 -3.99 -2.45
CA VAL A 101 -4.11 -3.14 -3.31
C VAL A 101 -4.68 -3.04 -4.72
N LYS A 102 -5.11 -4.17 -5.31
CA LYS A 102 -5.77 -4.15 -6.63
C LYS A 102 -7.01 -3.26 -6.62
N CYS A 103 -7.87 -3.40 -5.61
CA CYS A 103 -9.09 -2.61 -5.50
C CYS A 103 -8.81 -1.11 -5.40
N VAL A 104 -7.79 -0.71 -4.62
CA VAL A 104 -7.36 0.69 -4.52
C VAL A 104 -6.83 1.19 -5.86
N VAL A 105 -5.93 0.44 -6.51
CA VAL A 105 -5.37 0.84 -7.81
C VAL A 105 -6.45 0.98 -8.88
N ASP A 106 -7.41 0.06 -8.93
CA ASP A 106 -8.53 0.11 -9.88
C ASP A 106 -9.41 1.35 -9.63
N ALA A 107 -9.71 1.67 -8.36
CA ALA A 107 -10.52 2.83 -7.99
C ALA A 107 -9.81 4.16 -8.31
N VAL A 108 -8.53 4.26 -7.97
CA VAL A 108 -7.65 5.40 -8.25
C VAL A 108 -7.51 5.60 -9.77
N HIS A 109 -7.32 4.52 -10.53
CA HIS A 109 -7.24 4.57 -11.98
C HIS A 109 -8.56 5.02 -12.62
N ALA A 110 -9.69 4.56 -12.10
CA ALA A 110 -11.01 5.01 -12.55
C ALA A 110 -11.21 6.50 -12.31
N GLU A 111 -10.80 7.03 -11.15
CA GLU A 111 -10.89 8.45 -10.85
C GLU A 111 -10.02 9.32 -11.77
N ILE A 112 -8.75 8.95 -12.01
CA ILE A 112 -7.90 9.68 -12.97
C ILE A 112 -8.56 9.75 -14.35
N ARG A 113 -9.16 8.64 -14.80
CA ARG A 113 -9.79 8.55 -16.11
C ARG A 113 -11.00 9.48 -16.20
N GLU A 114 -11.80 9.58 -15.15
CA GLU A 114 -12.98 10.46 -15.11
C GLU A 114 -12.60 11.93 -14.84
N ASN A 115 -11.46 12.21 -14.20
CA ASN A 115 -11.06 13.55 -13.81
C ASN A 115 -9.57 13.85 -14.09
N PRO A 116 -9.17 13.95 -15.38
CA PRO A 116 -7.77 14.00 -15.78
C PRO A 116 -7.02 15.28 -15.34
N PHE A 117 -7.73 16.30 -14.86
CA PHE A 117 -7.17 17.60 -14.48
C PHE A 117 -6.88 17.77 -12.97
N VAL A 118 -7.26 16.81 -12.12
CA VAL A 118 -7.00 16.88 -10.65
C VAL A 118 -5.50 17.03 -10.35
N ASN A 119 -4.63 16.47 -11.20
CA ASN A 119 -3.18 16.53 -11.04
C ASN A 119 -2.54 17.90 -11.39
N LEU A 120 -3.25 18.83 -12.05
CA LEU A 120 -2.68 20.13 -12.44
C LEU A 120 -2.86 21.23 -11.38
N THR A 121 -3.77 21.04 -10.43
CA THR A 121 -4.09 22.07 -9.42
C THR A 121 -3.15 22.02 -8.21
N ILE A 122 -2.55 20.86 -7.90
CA ILE A 122 -1.72 20.65 -6.70
C ILE A 122 -0.32 21.30 -6.85
N SER A 123 0.14 21.57 -8.08
CA SER A 123 1.42 22.26 -8.32
C SER A 123 1.38 23.79 -8.18
N SER A 124 0.21 24.38 -7.86
CA SER A 124 0.04 25.85 -7.79
C SER A 124 0.10 26.42 -6.36
N LYS A 125 0.09 25.58 -5.33
CA LYS A 125 0.14 26.03 -3.91
C LYS A 125 1.33 25.44 -3.16
N ALA A 126 2.53 25.84 -3.57
CA ALA A 126 3.72 25.79 -2.73
C ALA A 126 4.60 27.01 -3.06
N ASN A 127 4.23 28.15 -2.46
CA ASN A 127 5.11 29.29 -2.20
C ASN A 127 5.21 29.43 -0.68
#